data_AF-A0A536VX14-F1
#
_entry.id   AF-A0A536VX14-F1
#
_cell.length_a   1.000
_cell.length_b   1.000
_cell.length_c   1.000
_cell.angle_alpha   90.00
_cell.angle_beta   90.00
_cell.angle_gamma   90.00
#
_symmetry.space_group_name_H-M   'P 1'
#
loop_
_entity.id
_entity.type
_entity.pdbx_description
1 polymer ?
#
loop_
_entity_poly.entity_id
_entity_poly.type
_entity_poly.pdbx_seq_one_letter_code
_entity_poly.pdbx_strand_id
1 'polypeptide(L)'
;MGAAVLAGVYLATLAWAGHAAAGPPAERSLHLPADVVHLLAAGAWLGALPGLAFLLGRAQRISSVPSLDAAADLARRFSALGVVSVGALFLSGLVNTWYLVGDVPALIGTDYGRILLAKLALFAAMITLALVNRLRLTPRLRAHDREALHRLRRNALLVAAAGLLVVTLVGVLGITVPAAHQAPVWPFAYTLSLKPVYASVGISTALVFAASLALVAAAMALRGFRTRRSALWISGLAAICVAVSISAWLLAVPAHPTSYLASPVRFTTTSIVNGSARYARDCSGCHGSQGRGDGPAAASLARKPANLVEHASQHRAGDLFWVIAHGVPGTSMPAFAPQLSASEIWEVIQFLFAQAEVADARALTSRVQPWRPVVAPDFTFEIDAQPQESLRGQRGRFVTLLVFYTLPDSLPRLRALAPEERNFAEDNVRVIAVPTVRSSPSAAAESVNDRKSIFAITRPDVAVAYAMFARRSIESGDDAPAHVEFLIDRQGYLRARWIGVRDAADNRAVEMFAQIEFLNREPPGAPPAESHRH
;
A
#
# COMPACT_ATOMS: atom_id res chain seq x y z
N MET A 1 28.92 -22.55 -31.41
CA MET A 1 27.77 -23.02 -30.61
C MET A 1 28.13 -23.15 -29.13
N GLY A 2 29.19 -23.88 -28.74
CA GLY A 2 29.57 -24.05 -27.31
C GLY A 2 29.69 -22.74 -26.50
N ALA A 3 30.37 -21.72 -27.04
CA ALA A 3 30.50 -20.42 -26.36
C ALA A 3 29.16 -19.71 -26.11
N ALA A 4 28.19 -19.83 -27.02
CA ALA A 4 26.86 -19.22 -26.86
C ALA A 4 26.03 -19.94 -25.79
N VAL A 5 26.16 -21.28 -25.70
CA VAL A 5 25.53 -22.07 -24.64
C VAL A 5 26.11 -21.70 -23.28
N LEU A 6 27.45 -21.64 -23.16
CA LEU A 6 28.11 -21.24 -21.92
C LEU A 6 27.73 -19.82 -21.48
N ALA A 7 27.68 -18.86 -22.41
CA ALA A 7 27.21 -17.51 -22.12
C ALA A 7 25.74 -17.48 -21.68
N GLY A 8 24.88 -18.29 -22.31
CA GLY A 8 23.48 -18.42 -21.91
C GLY A 8 23.31 -19.01 -20.51
N VAL A 9 24.05 -20.07 -20.19
CA VAL A 9 24.07 -20.67 -18.83
C VAL A 9 24.55 -19.63 -17.81
N TYR A 10 25.63 -18.91 -18.10
CA TYR A 10 26.12 -17.86 -17.21
C TYR A 10 25.07 -16.77 -16.95
N LEU A 11 24.42 -16.26 -18.00
CA LEU A 11 23.33 -15.29 -17.86
C LEU A 11 22.16 -15.83 -17.03
N ALA A 12 21.78 -17.09 -17.22
CA ALA A 12 20.71 -17.72 -16.43
C ALA A 12 21.10 -17.85 -14.94
N THR A 13 22.37 -18.13 -14.64
CA THR A 13 22.84 -18.21 -13.24
C THR A 13 22.84 -16.86 -12.53
N LEU A 14 22.98 -15.74 -13.24
CA LEU A 14 22.93 -14.40 -12.64
C LEU A 14 21.57 -14.07 -11.99
N ALA A 15 20.46 -14.65 -12.50
CA ALA A 15 19.14 -14.47 -11.90
C ALA A 15 19.08 -14.97 -10.44
N TRP A 16 19.94 -15.93 -10.07
CA TRP A 16 20.03 -16.47 -8.71
C TRP A 16 20.72 -15.53 -7.72
N ALA A 17 21.47 -14.55 -8.21
CA ALA A 17 22.09 -13.51 -7.38
C ALA A 17 21.19 -12.28 -7.19
N GLY A 18 20.06 -12.21 -7.90
CA GLY A 18 19.15 -11.06 -7.90
C GLY A 18 18.04 -11.14 -6.86
N HIS A 19 17.30 -10.03 -6.71
CA HIS A 19 16.13 -9.93 -5.83
C HIS A 19 15.06 -11.00 -6.09
N ALA A 20 14.97 -11.52 -7.32
CA ALA A 20 14.06 -12.59 -7.69
C ALA A 20 14.28 -13.91 -6.91
N ALA A 21 15.53 -14.18 -6.51
CA ALA A 21 15.86 -15.36 -5.72
C ALA A 21 15.61 -15.17 -4.20
N ALA A 22 15.61 -13.94 -3.71
CA ALA A 22 15.47 -13.63 -2.28
C ALA A 22 14.03 -13.71 -1.74
N GLY A 23 13.03 -13.73 -2.63
CA GLY A 23 11.61 -13.73 -2.25
C GLY A 23 11.09 -15.05 -1.66
N PRO A 24 9.87 -15.05 -1.09
CA PRO A 24 9.17 -16.23 -0.58
C PRO A 24 9.02 -17.33 -1.65
N PRO A 25 8.88 -18.62 -1.27
CA PRO A 25 8.82 -19.73 -2.22
C PRO A 25 7.73 -19.58 -3.30
N ALA A 26 6.56 -19.04 -2.92
CA ALA A 26 5.44 -18.84 -3.83
C ALA A 26 5.77 -17.81 -4.94
N GLU A 27 6.39 -16.69 -4.58
CA GLU A 27 6.75 -15.61 -5.52
C GLU A 27 7.95 -15.98 -6.39
N ARG A 28 8.91 -16.74 -5.83
CA ARG A 28 10.11 -17.21 -6.54
C ARG A 28 9.76 -18.04 -7.78
N SER A 29 8.66 -18.80 -7.74
CA SER A 29 8.25 -19.70 -8.82
C SER A 29 7.98 -18.99 -10.16
N LEU A 30 7.52 -17.74 -10.12
CA LEU A 30 7.23 -16.94 -11.32
C LEU A 30 8.29 -15.86 -11.57
N HIS A 31 8.78 -15.22 -10.50
CA HIS A 31 9.74 -14.12 -10.62
C HIS A 31 11.10 -14.60 -11.14
N LEU A 32 11.61 -15.75 -10.65
CA LEU A 32 12.93 -16.25 -11.05
C LEU A 32 12.99 -16.66 -12.53
N PRO A 33 12.03 -17.45 -13.09
CA PRO A 33 12.02 -17.75 -14.52
C PRO A 33 11.86 -16.50 -15.38
N ALA A 34 11.05 -15.52 -14.96
CA ALA A 34 10.90 -14.26 -15.68
C ALA A 34 12.24 -13.52 -15.79
N ASP A 35 13.01 -13.47 -14.70
CA ASP A 35 14.31 -12.81 -14.67
C ASP A 35 15.36 -13.53 -15.54
N VAL A 36 15.38 -14.87 -15.52
CA VAL A 36 16.19 -15.69 -16.46
C VAL A 36 15.85 -15.36 -17.91
N VAL A 37 14.56 -15.35 -18.27
CA VAL A 37 14.10 -14.99 -19.61
C VAL A 37 14.50 -13.56 -19.97
N HIS A 38 14.40 -12.62 -19.04
CA HIS A 38 14.80 -11.23 -19.23
C HIS A 38 16.29 -11.12 -19.59
N LEU A 39 17.16 -11.77 -18.81
CA LEU A 39 18.62 -11.76 -19.02
C LEU A 39 19.03 -12.45 -20.31
N LEU A 40 18.45 -13.60 -20.64
CA LEU A 40 18.71 -14.29 -21.90
C LEU A 40 18.27 -13.47 -23.11
N ALA A 41 17.08 -12.85 -23.05
CA ALA A 41 16.57 -12.02 -24.13
C ALA A 41 17.41 -10.74 -24.31
N ALA A 42 17.79 -10.08 -23.21
CA ALA A 42 18.69 -8.91 -23.22
C ALA A 42 20.05 -9.28 -23.81
N GLY A 43 20.65 -10.37 -23.34
CA GLY A 43 21.96 -10.85 -23.80
C GLY A 43 21.96 -11.23 -25.28
N ALA A 44 20.93 -11.94 -25.75
CA ALA A 44 20.82 -12.31 -27.16
C ALA A 44 20.66 -11.08 -28.08
N TRP A 45 19.82 -10.11 -27.68
CA TRP A 45 19.58 -8.93 -28.49
C TRP A 45 20.76 -7.96 -28.50
N LEU A 46 21.25 -7.59 -27.32
CA LEU A 46 22.35 -6.63 -27.18
C LEU A 46 23.68 -7.23 -27.63
N GLY A 47 23.94 -8.50 -27.30
CA GLY A 47 25.17 -9.19 -27.66
C GLY A 47 25.36 -9.36 -29.18
N ALA A 48 24.27 -9.40 -29.95
CA ALA A 48 24.33 -9.50 -31.41
C ALA A 48 24.58 -8.14 -32.12
N LEU A 49 24.40 -7.00 -31.44
CA LEU A 49 24.54 -5.66 -32.05
C LEU A 49 25.97 -5.32 -32.50
N PRO A 50 27.04 -5.57 -31.71
CA PRO A 50 28.41 -5.30 -32.17
C PRO A 50 28.79 -6.10 -33.41
N GLY A 51 28.39 -7.38 -33.46
CA GLY A 51 28.59 -8.25 -34.62
C GLY A 51 27.85 -7.73 -35.86
N LEU A 52 26.59 -7.30 -35.71
CA LEU A 52 25.83 -6.66 -36.78
C LEU A 52 26.52 -5.39 -37.27
N ALA A 53 26.91 -4.48 -36.37
CA ALA A 53 27.55 -3.22 -36.73
C ALA A 53 28.89 -3.43 -37.46
N PHE A 54 29.67 -4.44 -37.05
CA PHE A 54 30.90 -4.84 -37.71
C PHE A 54 30.67 -5.34 -39.14
N LEU A 55 29.72 -6.25 -39.33
CA LEU A 55 29.40 -6.82 -40.64
C LEU A 55 28.80 -5.77 -41.59
N LEU A 56 27.94 -4.88 -41.10
CA LEU A 56 27.46 -3.73 -41.88
C LEU A 56 28.62 -2.80 -42.28
N GLY A 57 29.59 -2.57 -41.39
CA GLY A 57 30.80 -1.79 -41.69
C GLY A 57 31.74 -2.47 -42.69
N ARG A 58 31.76 -3.81 -42.76
CA ARG A 58 32.46 -4.55 -43.81
C ARG A 58 31.74 -4.41 -45.16
N ALA A 59 30.42 -4.57 -45.18
CA ALA A 59 29.62 -4.35 -46.40
C ALA A 59 29.78 -2.93 -46.95
N GLN A 60 29.87 -1.91 -46.08
CA GLN A 60 30.16 -0.53 -46.50
C GLN A 60 31.51 -0.40 -47.20
N ARG A 61 32.55 -1.06 -46.69
CA ARG A 61 33.90 -1.01 -47.29
C ARG A 61 33.97 -1.71 -48.64
N ILE A 62 33.25 -2.81 -48.81
CA ILE A 62 33.23 -3.57 -50.07
C ILE A 62 32.34 -2.86 -51.12
N SER A 63 31.18 -2.34 -50.71
CA SER A 63 30.24 -1.57 -51.55
C SER A 63 29.77 -2.26 -52.85
N SER A 64 29.87 -3.60 -52.93
CA SER A 64 29.38 -4.39 -54.06
C SER A 64 27.92 -4.82 -53.88
N VAL A 65 27.18 -5.03 -54.97
CA VAL A 65 25.77 -5.48 -54.91
C VAL A 65 25.59 -6.75 -54.05
N PRO A 66 26.43 -7.82 -54.20
CA PRO A 66 26.32 -9.00 -53.33
C PRO A 66 26.54 -8.70 -51.85
N SER A 67 27.40 -7.73 -51.52
CA SER A 67 27.64 -7.32 -50.13
C SER A 67 26.45 -6.57 -49.52
N LEU A 68 25.69 -5.83 -50.35
CA LEU A 68 24.45 -5.16 -49.93
C LEU A 68 23.33 -6.15 -49.67
N ASP A 69 23.19 -7.19 -50.52
CA ASP A 69 22.21 -8.25 -50.32
C ASP A 69 22.49 -9.07 -49.06
N ALA A 70 23.76 -9.44 -48.85
CA ALA A 70 24.19 -10.10 -47.63
C ALA A 70 23.90 -9.25 -46.37
N ALA A 71 24.14 -7.93 -46.44
CA ALA A 71 23.82 -7.00 -45.36
C ALA A 71 22.31 -6.89 -45.10
N ALA A 72 21.49 -6.86 -46.15
CA ALA A 72 20.03 -6.81 -46.04
C ALA A 72 19.46 -8.10 -45.41
N ASP A 73 19.99 -9.25 -45.79
CA ASP A 73 19.61 -10.54 -45.22
C ASP A 73 20.02 -10.68 -43.76
N LEU A 74 21.22 -10.23 -43.41
CA LEU A 74 21.68 -10.16 -42.03
C LEU A 74 20.77 -9.24 -41.20
N ALA A 75 20.46 -8.05 -41.70
CA ALA A 75 19.58 -7.09 -41.01
C ALA A 75 18.18 -7.66 -40.77
N ARG A 76 17.64 -8.45 -41.71
CA ARG A 76 16.36 -9.15 -41.54
C ARG A 76 16.42 -10.24 -40.48
N ARG A 77 17.46 -11.08 -40.47
CA ARG A 77 17.64 -12.13 -39.45
C ARG A 77 17.78 -11.53 -38.05
N PHE A 78 18.58 -10.47 -37.93
CA PHE A 78 18.71 -9.71 -36.69
C PHE A 78 17.38 -9.08 -36.27
N SER A 79 16.61 -8.53 -37.21
CA SER A 79 15.29 -7.97 -36.91
C SER A 79 14.31 -9.02 -36.36
N ALA A 80 14.36 -10.27 -36.84
CA ALA A 80 13.52 -11.35 -36.31
C ALA A 80 13.91 -11.69 -34.87
N LEU A 81 15.22 -11.84 -34.60
CA LEU A 81 15.73 -12.01 -33.24
C LEU A 81 15.30 -10.86 -32.33
N GLY A 82 15.47 -9.62 -32.78
CA GLY A 82 15.10 -8.42 -32.02
C GLY A 82 13.61 -8.38 -31.66
N VAL A 83 12.70 -8.78 -32.56
CA VAL A 83 11.26 -8.83 -32.27
C VAL A 83 10.94 -9.86 -31.18
N VAL A 84 11.52 -11.06 -31.28
CA VAL A 84 11.32 -12.12 -30.28
C VAL A 84 11.91 -11.69 -28.92
N SER A 85 13.12 -11.16 -28.91
CA SER A 85 13.78 -10.67 -27.69
C SER A 85 13.02 -9.51 -27.05
N VAL A 86 12.57 -8.51 -27.82
CA VAL A 86 11.79 -7.39 -27.28
C VAL A 86 10.45 -7.85 -26.71
N GLY A 87 9.77 -8.81 -27.36
CA GLY A 87 8.56 -9.43 -26.81
C GLY A 87 8.81 -10.12 -25.48
N ALA A 88 9.88 -10.92 -25.39
CA ALA A 88 10.28 -11.58 -24.15
C ALA A 88 10.66 -10.56 -23.04
N LEU A 89 11.40 -9.49 -23.39
CA LEU A 89 11.78 -8.41 -22.47
C LEU A 89 10.57 -7.65 -21.93
N PHE A 90 9.57 -7.40 -22.78
CA PHE A 90 8.33 -6.73 -22.37
C PHE A 90 7.56 -7.58 -21.36
N LEU A 91 7.31 -8.86 -21.68
CA LEU A 91 6.56 -9.77 -20.80
C LEU A 91 7.27 -10.01 -19.47
N SER A 92 8.56 -10.36 -19.51
CA SER A 92 9.36 -10.54 -18.29
C SER A 92 9.52 -9.24 -17.50
N GLY A 93 9.65 -8.10 -18.18
CA GLY A 93 9.74 -6.78 -17.56
C GLY A 93 8.49 -6.38 -16.79
N LEU A 94 7.29 -6.76 -17.28
CA LEU A 94 6.04 -6.55 -16.55
C LEU A 94 6.01 -7.34 -15.24
N VAL A 95 6.42 -8.61 -15.28
CA VAL A 95 6.52 -9.46 -14.09
C VAL A 95 7.52 -8.87 -13.09
N ASN A 96 8.72 -8.51 -13.53
CA ASN A 96 9.73 -7.92 -12.66
C ASN A 96 9.27 -6.58 -12.05
N THR A 97 8.58 -5.74 -12.82
CA THR A 97 8.06 -4.45 -12.33
C THR A 97 6.99 -4.65 -11.24
N TRP A 98 6.11 -5.65 -11.43
CA TRP A 98 5.08 -5.99 -10.45
C TRP A 98 5.67 -6.30 -9.07
N TYR A 99 6.74 -7.10 -9.02
CA TYR A 99 7.38 -7.50 -7.76
C TYR A 99 8.33 -6.44 -7.19
N LEU A 100 9.08 -5.72 -8.03
CA LEU A 100 10.15 -4.81 -7.58
C LEU A 100 9.66 -3.39 -7.29
N VAL A 101 8.55 -2.97 -7.91
CA VAL A 101 8.02 -1.60 -7.79
C VAL A 101 6.71 -1.56 -7.02
N GLY A 102 5.78 -2.49 -7.29
CA GLY A 102 4.46 -2.48 -6.69
C GLY A 102 3.53 -1.46 -7.34
N ASP A 103 3.59 -0.19 -6.91
CA ASP A 103 2.60 0.83 -7.28
C ASP A 103 3.18 2.07 -8.01
N VAL A 104 2.28 2.93 -8.50
CA VAL A 104 2.64 4.15 -9.25
C VAL A 104 3.37 5.18 -8.38
N PRO A 105 2.95 5.45 -7.13
CA PRO A 105 3.72 6.28 -6.21
C PRO A 105 5.17 5.78 -6.02
N ALA A 106 5.38 4.47 -5.88
CA ALA A 106 6.70 3.88 -5.78
C ALA A 106 7.51 4.08 -7.07
N LEU A 107 6.90 3.97 -8.26
CA LEU A 107 7.59 4.20 -9.54
C LEU A 107 8.11 5.64 -9.70
N ILE A 108 7.38 6.63 -9.20
CA ILE A 108 7.69 8.06 -9.40
C ILE A 108 8.49 8.64 -8.22
N GLY A 109 8.13 8.22 -7.01
CA GLY A 109 8.58 8.81 -5.74
C GLY A 109 9.81 8.14 -5.12
N THR A 110 10.38 7.10 -5.73
CA THR A 110 11.58 6.40 -5.23
C THR A 110 12.76 6.58 -6.20
N ASP A 111 13.98 6.43 -5.67
CA ASP A 111 15.19 6.50 -6.51
C ASP A 111 15.27 5.31 -7.47
N TYR A 112 14.90 4.12 -6.99
CA TYR A 112 14.76 2.92 -7.82
C TYR A 112 13.80 3.16 -8.99
N GLY A 113 12.62 3.72 -8.71
CA GLY A 113 11.61 4.02 -9.72
C GLY A 113 12.09 5.03 -10.76
N ARG A 114 12.82 6.08 -10.35
CA ARG A 114 13.39 7.08 -11.27
C ARG A 114 14.46 6.50 -12.19
N ILE A 115 15.34 5.62 -11.68
CA ILE A 115 16.33 4.92 -12.49
C ILE A 115 15.63 3.97 -13.48
N LEU A 116 14.57 3.29 -13.05
CA LEU A 116 13.75 2.45 -13.91
C LEU A 116 13.06 3.29 -15.01
N LEU A 117 12.52 4.47 -14.70
CA LEU A 117 11.95 5.38 -15.69
C LEU A 117 13.00 5.83 -16.73
N ALA A 118 14.23 6.12 -16.30
CA ALA A 118 15.34 6.41 -17.22
C ALA A 118 15.66 5.21 -18.13
N LYS A 119 15.69 3.99 -17.57
CA LYS A 119 15.86 2.74 -18.35
C LYS A 119 14.73 2.56 -19.37
N LEU A 120 13.47 2.79 -18.98
CA LEU A 120 12.31 2.68 -19.86
C LEU A 120 12.32 3.73 -20.98
N ALA A 121 12.73 4.97 -20.69
CA ALA A 121 12.88 6.01 -21.69
C ALA A 121 13.96 5.66 -22.74
N LEU A 122 15.12 5.17 -22.29
CA LEU A 122 16.18 4.68 -23.19
C LEU A 122 15.71 3.49 -24.03
N PHE A 123 15.02 2.54 -23.41
CA PHE A 123 14.46 1.37 -24.10
C PHE A 123 13.43 1.78 -25.17
N ALA A 124 12.57 2.75 -24.89
CA ALA A 124 11.61 3.30 -25.86
C ALA A 124 12.30 3.99 -27.04
N ALA A 125 13.39 4.73 -26.79
CA ALA A 125 14.20 5.32 -27.84
C ALA A 125 14.87 4.24 -28.72
N MET A 126 15.40 3.18 -28.11
CA MET A 126 15.96 2.03 -28.82
C MET A 126 14.92 1.31 -29.69
N ILE A 127 13.71 1.08 -29.18
CA ILE A 127 12.60 0.49 -29.95
C ILE A 127 12.23 1.38 -31.13
N THR A 128 12.20 2.69 -30.94
CA THR A 128 11.88 3.64 -32.01
C THR A 128 12.91 3.57 -33.13
N LEU A 129 14.21 3.54 -32.79
CA LEU A 129 15.29 3.32 -33.76
C LEU A 129 15.16 1.95 -34.44
N ALA A 130 14.88 0.88 -33.69
CA ALA A 130 14.68 -0.46 -34.24
C ALA A 130 13.49 -0.51 -35.22
N LEU A 131 12.40 0.20 -34.92
CA LEU A 131 11.23 0.29 -35.77
C LEU A 131 11.52 1.09 -37.05
N VAL A 132 12.25 2.22 -36.95
CA VAL A 132 12.73 2.98 -38.12
C VAL A 132 13.65 2.13 -38.98
N ASN A 133 14.57 1.37 -38.37
CA ASN A 133 15.45 0.45 -39.08
C ASN A 133 14.62 -0.56 -39.88
N ARG A 134 13.66 -1.23 -39.22
CA ARG A 134 12.82 -2.27 -39.83
C ARG A 134 11.89 -1.74 -40.92
N LEU A 135 11.20 -0.63 -40.68
CA LEU A 135 10.12 -0.15 -41.55
C LEU A 135 10.60 0.77 -42.67
N ARG A 136 11.73 1.48 -42.48
CA ARG A 136 12.21 2.46 -43.45
C ARG A 136 13.57 2.11 -44.05
N LEU A 137 14.55 1.72 -43.24
CA LEU A 137 15.93 1.56 -43.72
C LEU A 137 16.21 0.19 -44.34
N THR A 138 15.72 -0.90 -43.76
CA THR A 138 15.90 -2.26 -44.31
C THR A 138 15.28 -2.42 -45.70
N PRO A 139 14.07 -1.91 -46.00
CA PRO A 139 13.52 -1.94 -47.36
C PRO A 139 14.35 -1.12 -48.35
N ARG A 140 14.87 0.04 -47.94
CA ARG A 140 15.75 0.87 -48.79
C ARG A 140 17.09 0.18 -49.08
N LEU A 141 17.66 -0.52 -48.09
CA LEU A 141 18.89 -1.29 -48.29
C LEU A 141 18.71 -2.41 -49.33
N ARG A 142 17.52 -3.04 -49.38
CA ARG A 142 17.17 -4.03 -50.41
C ARG A 142 17.03 -3.42 -51.81
N ALA A 143 16.71 -2.12 -51.90
CA ALA A 143 16.78 -1.37 -53.14
C ALA A 143 18.21 -0.85 -53.43
N HIS A 144 19.22 -1.45 -52.80
CA HIS A 144 20.65 -1.12 -52.93
C HIS A 144 21.02 0.33 -52.56
N ASP A 145 20.22 0.98 -51.70
CA ASP A 145 20.51 2.32 -51.19
C ASP A 145 21.70 2.32 -50.21
N ARG A 146 22.83 2.88 -50.65
CA ARG A 146 24.06 3.00 -49.84
C ARG A 146 23.89 3.91 -48.63
N GLU A 147 23.07 4.95 -48.71
CA GLU A 147 22.81 5.84 -47.58
C GLU A 147 22.03 5.11 -46.48
N ALA A 148 21.11 4.22 -46.86
CA ALA A 148 20.42 3.35 -45.91
C ALA A 148 21.38 2.43 -45.15
N LEU A 149 22.43 1.91 -45.81
CA LEU A 149 23.47 1.12 -45.16
C LEU A 149 24.27 1.93 -44.13
N HIS A 150 24.63 3.17 -44.45
CA HIS A 150 25.32 4.09 -43.52
C HIS A 150 24.49 4.36 -42.28
N ARG A 151 23.21 4.70 -42.47
CA ARG A 151 22.26 4.94 -41.37
C ARG A 151 22.00 3.70 -40.53
N LEU A 152 21.89 2.51 -41.14
CA LEU A 152 21.70 1.25 -40.41
C LEU A 152 22.88 0.93 -39.49
N ARG A 153 24.11 1.07 -39.97
CA ARG A 153 25.30 0.89 -39.12
C ARG A 153 25.34 1.91 -37.98
N ARG A 154 25.09 3.19 -38.28
CA ARG A 154 25.05 4.24 -37.25
C ARG A 154 24.00 3.92 -36.19
N ASN A 155 22.79 3.57 -36.61
CA ASN A 155 21.71 3.22 -35.69
C ASN A 155 22.05 1.95 -34.89
N ALA A 156 22.70 0.94 -35.48
CA ALA A 156 23.16 -0.24 -34.74
C ALA A 156 24.17 0.13 -33.64
N LEU A 157 25.11 1.04 -33.92
CA LEU A 157 26.06 1.55 -32.92
C LEU A 157 25.36 2.38 -31.83
N LEU A 158 24.40 3.25 -32.20
CA LEU A 158 23.62 4.02 -31.23
C LEU A 158 22.79 3.13 -30.31
N VAL A 159 22.15 2.09 -30.86
CA VAL A 159 21.39 1.11 -30.07
C VAL A 159 22.32 0.29 -29.18
N ALA A 160 23.53 -0.06 -29.65
CA ALA A 160 24.53 -0.74 -28.81
C ALA A 160 25.00 0.13 -27.64
N ALA A 161 25.29 1.42 -27.89
CA ALA A 161 25.69 2.36 -26.85
C ALA A 161 24.56 2.62 -25.83
N ALA A 162 23.32 2.81 -26.30
CA ALA A 162 22.15 2.92 -25.43
C ALA A 162 21.90 1.63 -24.63
N GLY A 163 22.11 0.47 -25.24
CA GLY A 163 22.03 -0.83 -24.58
C GLY A 163 23.08 -0.99 -23.47
N LEU A 164 24.31 -0.53 -23.69
CA LEU A 164 25.35 -0.52 -22.66
C LEU A 164 24.95 0.39 -21.49
N LEU A 165 24.42 1.58 -21.77
CA LEU A 165 23.89 2.48 -20.73
C LEU A 165 22.74 1.83 -19.95
N VAL A 166 21.82 1.12 -20.64
CA VAL A 166 20.76 0.35 -19.98
C VAL A 166 21.35 -0.73 -19.05
N VAL A 167 22.39 -1.45 -19.47
CA VAL A 167 23.07 -2.45 -18.62
C VAL A 167 23.70 -1.78 -17.40
N THR A 168 24.32 -0.60 -17.56
CA THR A 168 24.83 0.18 -16.42
C THR A 168 23.71 0.56 -15.44
N LEU A 169 22.59 1.09 -15.94
CA LEU A 169 21.43 1.42 -15.08
C LEU A 169 20.88 0.19 -14.37
N VAL A 170 20.85 -0.98 -15.02
CA VAL A 170 20.46 -2.25 -14.38
C VAL A 170 21.45 -2.65 -13.28
N GLY A 171 22.75 -2.46 -13.49
CA GLY A 171 23.76 -2.67 -12.46
C GLY A 171 23.54 -1.79 -11.22
N VAL A 172 23.18 -0.51 -11.43
CA VAL A 172 22.79 0.39 -10.33
C VAL A 172 21.50 -0.09 -9.66
N LEU A 173 20.48 -0.49 -10.43
CA LEU A 173 19.23 -1.02 -9.88
C LEU A 173 19.46 -2.26 -9.00
N GLY A 174 20.44 -3.10 -9.34
CA GLY A 174 20.78 -4.30 -8.58
C GLY A 174 21.39 -4.06 -7.20
N ILE A 175 21.88 -2.84 -6.92
CA ILE A 175 22.43 -2.44 -5.61
C ILE A 175 21.56 -1.43 -4.87
N THR A 176 20.49 -0.92 -5.50
CA THR A 176 19.50 -0.05 -4.86
C THR A 176 18.39 -0.86 -4.20
N VAL A 177 17.84 -0.37 -3.10
CA VAL A 177 16.67 -0.98 -2.46
C VAL A 177 15.50 -0.95 -3.45
N PRO A 178 14.81 -2.08 -3.70
CA PRO A 178 13.63 -2.11 -4.56
C PRO A 178 12.57 -1.10 -4.12
N ALA A 179 11.91 -0.46 -5.09
CA ALA A 179 10.91 0.56 -4.84
C ALA A 179 9.75 0.07 -3.96
N ALA A 180 9.38 -1.22 -4.05
CA ALA A 180 8.36 -1.84 -3.19
C ALA A 180 8.72 -1.83 -1.68
N HIS A 181 10.00 -1.63 -1.35
CA HIS A 181 10.51 -1.59 0.03
C HIS A 181 10.96 -0.18 0.47
N GLN A 182 10.82 0.83 -0.39
CA GLN A 182 11.16 2.22 -0.09
C GLN A 182 9.89 3.05 0.00
N ALA A 183 9.78 3.90 1.03
CA ALA A 183 8.64 4.80 1.15
C ALA A 183 8.73 5.92 0.10
N PRO A 184 7.72 6.10 -0.78
CA PRO A 184 7.81 7.07 -1.86
C PRO A 184 7.62 8.50 -1.37
N VAL A 185 8.47 9.41 -1.87
CA VAL A 185 8.31 10.86 -1.70
C VAL A 185 7.64 11.42 -2.95
N TRP A 186 6.40 11.87 -2.81
CA TRP A 186 5.62 12.33 -3.95
C TRP A 186 6.11 13.70 -4.46
N PRO A 187 6.46 13.85 -5.75
CA PRO A 187 7.09 15.07 -6.23
C PRO A 187 6.11 16.15 -6.71
N PHE A 188 4.81 15.85 -6.80
CA PHE A 188 3.82 16.74 -7.40
C PHE A 188 2.83 17.28 -6.36
N ALA A 189 2.28 18.48 -6.59
CA ALA A 189 1.29 19.08 -5.70
C ALA A 189 -0.10 18.42 -5.75
N TYR A 190 -0.33 17.54 -6.73
CA TYR A 190 -1.59 16.85 -6.94
C TYR A 190 -1.36 15.37 -7.19
N THR A 191 -2.37 14.56 -6.89
CA THR A 191 -2.44 13.16 -7.29
C THR A 191 -3.85 12.79 -7.75
N LEU A 192 -3.98 11.65 -8.42
CA LEU A 192 -5.28 11.15 -8.87
C LEU A 192 -5.93 10.30 -7.76
N SER A 193 -7.19 10.58 -7.45
CA SER A 193 -7.98 9.83 -6.48
C SER A 193 -9.41 9.66 -6.97
N LEU A 194 -10.02 8.53 -6.61
CA LEU A 194 -11.45 8.28 -6.86
C LEU A 194 -12.36 8.90 -5.79
N LYS A 195 -11.81 9.47 -4.71
CA LYS A 195 -12.60 10.13 -3.65
C LYS A 195 -13.64 11.13 -4.20
N PRO A 196 -13.31 12.02 -5.17
CA PRO A 196 -14.29 12.96 -5.73
C PRO A 196 -15.47 12.29 -6.45
N VAL A 197 -15.26 11.10 -7.02
CA VAL A 197 -16.30 10.32 -7.72
C VAL A 197 -17.41 9.94 -6.73
N TYR A 198 -17.03 9.36 -5.59
CA TYR A 198 -17.98 8.93 -4.57
C TYR A 198 -18.56 10.10 -3.75
N ALA A 199 -17.86 11.24 -3.71
CA ALA A 199 -18.32 12.43 -3.00
C ALA A 199 -19.31 13.30 -3.79
N SER A 200 -19.34 13.20 -5.13
CA SER A 200 -20.17 14.06 -5.98
C SER A 200 -20.76 13.32 -7.18
N VAL A 201 -22.09 13.28 -7.24
CA VAL A 201 -22.84 12.78 -8.41
C VAL A 201 -22.51 13.60 -9.66
N GLY A 202 -22.25 14.90 -9.52
CA GLY A 202 -21.86 15.77 -10.64
C GLY A 202 -20.51 15.39 -11.25
N ILE A 203 -19.52 15.05 -10.42
CA ILE A 203 -18.20 14.61 -10.91
C ILE A 203 -18.32 13.23 -11.56
N SER A 204 -19.06 12.31 -10.94
CA SER A 204 -19.34 10.98 -11.51
C SER A 204 -19.98 11.07 -12.90
N THR A 205 -21.01 11.90 -13.06
CA THR A 205 -21.68 12.07 -14.38
C THR A 205 -20.74 12.70 -15.40
N ALA A 206 -19.98 13.74 -15.04
CA ALA A 206 -19.00 14.36 -15.93
C ALA A 206 -17.93 13.37 -16.44
N LEU A 207 -17.45 12.47 -15.58
CA LEU A 207 -16.49 11.43 -15.97
C LEU A 207 -17.09 10.39 -16.93
N VAL A 208 -18.36 10.01 -16.73
CA VAL A 208 -19.07 9.13 -17.68
C VAL A 208 -19.17 9.81 -19.06
N PHE A 209 -19.53 11.09 -19.11
CA PHE A 209 -19.55 11.85 -20.37
C PHE A 209 -18.18 11.94 -21.02
N ALA A 210 -17.12 12.23 -20.25
CA ALA A 210 -15.75 12.27 -20.75
C ALA A 210 -15.32 10.89 -21.31
N ALA A 211 -15.67 9.80 -20.64
CA ALA A 211 -15.38 8.44 -21.10
C ALA A 211 -16.16 8.10 -22.39
N SER A 212 -17.45 8.46 -22.49
CA SER A 212 -18.24 8.28 -23.71
C SER A 212 -17.66 9.08 -24.88
N LEU A 213 -17.23 10.33 -24.64
CA LEU A 213 -16.58 11.16 -25.65
C LEU A 213 -15.25 10.55 -26.10
N ALA A 214 -14.44 10.02 -25.17
CA ALA A 214 -13.19 9.35 -25.48
C ALA A 214 -13.41 8.09 -26.35
N LEU A 215 -14.47 7.31 -26.11
CA LEU A 215 -14.83 6.15 -26.93
C LEU A 215 -15.22 6.55 -28.37
N VAL A 216 -16.03 7.59 -28.52
CA VAL A 216 -16.39 8.14 -29.85
C VAL A 216 -15.14 8.66 -30.56
N ALA A 217 -14.28 9.39 -29.86
CA ALA A 217 -13.02 9.91 -30.38
C ALA A 217 -12.05 8.79 -30.79
N ALA A 218 -11.99 7.69 -30.04
CA ALA A 218 -11.22 6.50 -30.39
C ALA A 218 -11.74 5.81 -31.65
N ALA A 219 -13.08 5.70 -31.79
CA ALA A 219 -13.68 5.19 -33.02
C ALA A 219 -13.37 6.09 -34.23
N MET A 220 -13.41 7.41 -34.07
CA MET A 220 -12.99 8.38 -35.09
C MET A 220 -11.51 8.22 -35.44
N ALA A 221 -10.64 8.09 -34.44
CA ALA A 221 -9.21 7.90 -34.64
C ALA A 221 -8.91 6.62 -35.43
N LEU A 222 -9.53 5.51 -35.03
CA LEU A 222 -9.37 4.21 -35.68
C LEU A 222 -9.94 4.22 -37.12
N ARG A 223 -11.09 4.86 -37.33
CA ARG A 223 -11.68 5.03 -38.68
C ARG A 223 -10.78 5.91 -39.55
N GLY A 224 -10.28 7.03 -39.03
CA GLY A 224 -9.35 7.91 -39.75
C GLY A 224 -8.05 7.21 -40.12
N PHE A 225 -7.51 6.39 -39.22
CA PHE A 225 -6.32 5.58 -39.48
C PHE A 225 -6.56 4.54 -40.57
N ARG A 226 -7.66 3.77 -40.49
CA ARG A 226 -8.04 2.78 -41.50
C ARG A 226 -8.34 3.39 -42.87
N THR A 227 -8.93 4.58 -42.91
CA THR A 227 -9.26 5.31 -44.15
C THR A 227 -8.13 6.20 -44.66
N ARG A 228 -6.96 6.20 -44.00
CA ARG A 228 -5.81 7.09 -44.27
C ARG A 228 -6.14 8.60 -44.28
N ARG A 229 -7.22 9.01 -43.60
CA ARG A 229 -7.61 10.42 -43.47
C ARG A 229 -6.94 11.06 -42.27
N SER A 230 -5.85 11.79 -42.50
CA SER A 230 -5.04 12.41 -41.44
C SER A 230 -5.83 13.32 -40.51
N ALA A 231 -6.62 14.23 -41.06
CA ALA A 231 -7.45 15.13 -40.29
C ALA A 231 -8.37 14.38 -39.29
N LEU A 232 -9.00 13.28 -39.72
CA LEU A 232 -9.94 12.55 -38.88
C LEU A 232 -9.24 11.83 -37.72
N TRP A 233 -8.07 11.21 -37.95
CA TRP A 233 -7.38 10.53 -36.87
C TRP A 233 -6.62 11.47 -35.93
N ILE A 234 -6.13 12.60 -36.44
CA ILE A 234 -5.56 13.66 -35.62
C ILE A 234 -6.64 14.28 -34.72
N SER A 235 -7.82 14.60 -35.26
CA SER A 235 -8.94 15.13 -34.46
C SER A 235 -9.43 14.14 -33.41
N GLY A 236 -9.51 12.85 -33.76
CA GLY A 236 -9.84 11.79 -32.80
C GLY A 236 -8.82 11.70 -31.66
N LEU A 237 -7.52 11.71 -31.96
CA LEU A 237 -6.47 11.73 -30.93
C LEU A 237 -6.53 12.99 -30.06
N ALA A 238 -6.72 14.17 -30.66
CA ALA A 238 -6.84 15.42 -29.92
C ALA A 238 -8.03 15.39 -28.94
N ALA A 239 -9.19 14.90 -29.38
CA ALA A 239 -10.37 14.75 -28.52
C ALA A 239 -10.15 13.76 -27.37
N ILE A 240 -9.41 12.66 -27.60
CA ILE A 240 -9.01 11.74 -26.51
C ILE A 240 -8.12 12.48 -25.50
N CYS A 241 -7.11 13.23 -25.97
CA CYS A 241 -6.23 13.99 -25.09
C CYS A 241 -7.01 15.00 -24.23
N VAL A 242 -8.00 15.69 -24.80
CA VAL A 242 -8.88 16.61 -24.06
C VAL A 242 -9.70 15.84 -23.01
N ALA A 243 -10.37 14.75 -23.40
CA ALA A 243 -11.19 13.96 -22.48
C ALA A 243 -10.37 13.38 -21.31
N VAL A 244 -9.17 12.88 -21.58
CA VAL A 244 -8.23 12.38 -20.57
C VAL A 244 -7.76 13.53 -19.66
N SER A 245 -7.44 14.70 -20.21
CA SER A 245 -6.99 15.85 -19.42
C SER A 245 -8.08 16.38 -18.48
N ILE A 246 -9.32 16.47 -18.97
CA ILE A 246 -10.48 16.84 -18.15
C ILE A 246 -10.70 15.79 -17.04
N SER A 247 -10.65 14.51 -17.40
CA SER A 247 -10.84 13.42 -16.43
C SER A 247 -9.75 13.44 -15.34
N ALA A 248 -8.49 13.65 -15.73
CA ALA A 248 -7.38 13.79 -14.80
C ALA A 248 -7.55 15.01 -13.89
N TRP A 249 -8.01 16.15 -14.42
CA TRP A 249 -8.29 17.35 -13.64
C TRP A 249 -9.44 17.13 -12.63
N LEU A 250 -10.52 16.46 -13.04
CA LEU A 250 -11.65 16.14 -12.15
C LEU A 250 -11.29 15.14 -11.03
N LEU A 251 -10.29 14.29 -11.27
CA LEU A 251 -9.79 13.31 -10.30
C LEU A 251 -8.58 13.83 -9.50
N ALA A 252 -8.06 15.01 -9.82
CA ALA A 252 -6.90 15.59 -9.16
C ALA A 252 -7.28 16.09 -7.77
N VAL A 253 -6.66 15.52 -6.75
CA VAL A 253 -6.75 15.97 -5.36
C VAL A 253 -5.39 16.51 -4.91
N PRO A 254 -5.34 17.51 -4.01
CA PRO A 254 -4.08 17.97 -3.44
C PRO A 254 -3.28 16.81 -2.85
N ALA A 255 -1.97 16.86 -3.05
CA ALA A 255 -1.03 15.89 -2.53
C ALA A 255 0.19 16.60 -1.96
N HIS A 256 0.88 15.89 -1.08
CA HIS A 256 2.04 16.33 -0.35
C HIS A 256 3.17 15.31 -0.54
N PRO A 257 4.44 15.71 -0.32
CA PRO A 257 5.57 14.79 -0.34
C PRO A 257 5.36 13.53 0.52
N THR A 258 4.59 13.65 1.60
CA THR A 258 4.32 12.55 2.52
C THR A 258 3.02 11.79 2.26
N SER A 259 2.19 12.15 1.26
CA SER A 259 0.85 11.57 1.03
C SER A 259 0.82 10.05 0.98
N TYR A 260 1.88 9.44 0.43
CA TYR A 260 2.01 7.99 0.26
C TYR A 260 2.93 7.33 1.29
N LEU A 261 3.35 8.07 2.32
CA LEU A 261 4.08 7.49 3.44
C LEU A 261 3.11 6.71 4.33
N ALA A 262 3.48 5.46 4.59
CA ALA A 262 2.84 4.64 5.60
C ALA A 262 3.42 5.00 6.98
N SER A 263 2.57 5.02 8.01
CA SER A 263 3.03 5.23 9.39
C SER A 263 4.00 4.11 9.81
N PRO A 264 5.23 4.42 10.25
CA PRO A 264 6.12 3.45 10.88
C PRO A 264 5.69 3.12 12.32
N VAL A 265 4.83 3.96 12.92
CA VAL A 265 4.26 3.75 14.26
C VAL A 265 3.00 2.91 14.11
N ARG A 266 2.98 1.76 14.76
CA ARG A 266 1.84 0.82 14.72
C ARG A 266 0.67 1.33 15.55
N PHE A 267 -0.53 0.85 15.24
CA PHE A 267 -1.76 1.11 16.01
C PHE A 267 -1.79 0.26 17.30
N THR A 268 -1.02 0.68 18.31
CA THR A 268 -0.90 0.02 19.62
C THR A 268 -1.48 0.89 20.74
N THR A 269 -1.86 0.27 21.87
CA THR A 269 -2.31 1.00 23.07
C THR A 269 -1.29 2.05 23.52
N THR A 270 0.01 1.71 23.50
CA THR A 270 1.09 2.64 23.82
C THR A 270 1.11 3.86 22.89
N SER A 271 1.03 3.64 21.56
CA SER A 271 1.05 4.75 20.59
C SER A 271 -0.15 5.68 20.76
N ILE A 272 -1.33 5.12 21.07
CA ILE A 272 -2.57 5.87 21.26
C ILE A 272 -2.48 6.71 22.55
N VAL A 273 -1.98 6.14 23.65
CA VAL A 273 -1.82 6.87 24.92
C VAL A 273 -0.74 7.96 24.83
N ASN A 274 0.37 7.67 24.18
CA ASN A 274 1.42 8.66 23.92
C ASN A 274 0.92 9.80 23.01
N GLY A 275 0.15 9.45 21.98
CA GLY A 275 -0.48 10.40 21.06
C GLY A 275 -1.54 11.26 21.75
N SER A 276 -2.36 10.67 22.64
CA SER A 276 -3.40 11.40 23.36
C SER A 276 -2.82 12.43 24.32
N ALA A 277 -1.72 12.12 25.01
CA ALA A 277 -1.04 13.05 25.90
C ALA A 277 -0.51 14.29 25.14
N ARG A 278 0.07 14.08 23.95
CA ARG A 278 0.54 15.16 23.08
C ARG A 278 -0.61 15.96 22.50
N TYR A 279 -1.65 15.28 22.02
CA TYR A 279 -2.86 15.93 21.53
C TYR A 279 -3.50 16.83 22.58
N ALA A 280 -3.59 16.35 23.83
CA ALA A 280 -4.13 17.13 24.94
C ALA A 280 -3.32 18.42 25.17
N ARG A 281 -1.99 18.34 25.11
CA ARG A 281 -1.09 19.48 25.31
C ARG A 281 -1.11 20.47 24.14
N ASP A 282 -1.03 19.97 22.90
CA ASP A 282 -0.66 20.77 21.74
C ASP A 282 -1.84 21.08 20.78
N CYS A 283 -2.88 20.25 20.79
CA CYS A 283 -3.96 20.32 19.80
C CYS A 283 -5.34 20.68 20.40
N SER A 284 -5.61 20.23 21.62
CA SER A 284 -6.95 20.30 22.23
C SER A 284 -7.44 21.74 22.48
N GLY A 285 -6.52 22.71 22.65
CA GLY A 285 -6.88 24.12 22.84
C GLY A 285 -7.70 24.70 21.69
N CYS A 286 -7.45 24.25 20.45
CA CYS A 286 -8.22 24.65 19.27
C CYS A 286 -9.20 23.57 18.82
N HIS A 287 -8.79 22.29 18.83
CA HIS A 287 -9.61 21.21 18.29
C HIS A 287 -10.58 20.57 19.30
N GLY A 288 -10.50 20.92 20.59
CA GLY A 288 -11.26 20.31 21.67
C GLY A 288 -10.66 18.96 22.12
N SER A 289 -10.96 18.50 23.33
CA SER A 289 -10.45 17.21 23.84
C SER A 289 -10.94 16.00 23.04
N GLN A 290 -12.13 16.12 22.43
CA GLN A 290 -12.73 15.11 21.56
C GLN A 290 -12.40 15.31 20.08
N GLY A 291 -11.68 16.37 19.71
CA GLY A 291 -11.32 16.66 18.32
C GLY A 291 -12.46 17.14 17.43
N ARG A 292 -13.49 17.78 17.98
CA ARG A 292 -14.65 18.27 17.22
C ARG A 292 -14.49 19.67 16.64
N GLY A 293 -13.35 20.31 16.86
CA GLY A 293 -13.13 21.70 16.46
C GLY A 293 -13.87 22.69 17.35
N ASP A 294 -14.09 22.33 18.60
CA ASP A 294 -14.84 23.06 19.62
C ASP A 294 -13.98 23.40 20.85
N GLY A 295 -12.66 23.46 20.68
CA GLY A 295 -11.74 23.88 21.75
C GLY A 295 -12.02 25.31 22.22
N PRO A 296 -11.54 25.69 23.41
CA PRO A 296 -11.80 27.01 24.00
C PRO A 296 -11.37 28.18 23.09
N ALA A 297 -10.34 27.99 22.27
CA ALA A 297 -9.91 29.00 21.31
C ALA A 297 -10.74 29.02 20.01
N ALA A 298 -11.50 27.96 19.69
CA ALA A 298 -12.11 27.76 18.38
C ALA A 298 -13.03 28.90 17.94
N ALA A 299 -13.80 29.48 18.87
CA ALA A 299 -14.72 30.58 18.58
C ALA A 299 -14.01 31.90 18.21
N SER A 300 -12.74 32.06 18.59
CA SER A 300 -11.94 33.27 18.33
C SER A 300 -11.15 33.21 17.02
N LEU A 301 -11.08 32.04 16.37
CA LEU A 301 -10.29 31.85 15.16
C LEU A 301 -11.08 32.31 13.92
N ALA A 302 -10.39 32.99 13.00
CA ALA A 302 -10.98 33.45 11.75
C ALA A 302 -11.56 32.32 10.88
N ARG A 303 -11.01 31.11 11.01
CA ARG A 303 -11.52 29.89 10.40
C ARG A 303 -11.72 28.85 11.48
N LYS A 304 -12.94 28.31 11.58
CA LYS A 304 -13.25 27.25 12.54
C LYS A 304 -12.37 26.02 12.28
N PRO A 305 -11.73 25.44 13.31
CA PRO A 305 -10.99 24.18 13.17
C PRO A 305 -11.90 23.04 12.66
N ALA A 306 -11.32 22.14 11.87
CA ALA A 306 -12.05 20.98 11.36
C ALA A 306 -12.44 20.00 12.49
N ASN A 307 -13.59 19.33 12.32
CA ASN A 307 -13.98 18.18 13.13
C ASN A 307 -13.11 16.97 12.73
N LEU A 308 -12.08 16.69 13.52
CA LEU A 308 -11.11 15.63 13.26
C LEU A 308 -11.70 14.23 13.39
N VAL A 309 -12.78 14.05 14.18
CA VAL A 309 -13.46 12.75 14.33
C VAL A 309 -14.03 12.27 12.99
N GLU A 310 -14.56 13.19 12.19
CA GLU A 310 -15.14 12.89 10.88
C GLU A 310 -14.10 13.04 9.76
N HIS A 311 -13.19 14.00 9.89
CA HIS A 311 -12.31 14.40 8.81
C HIS A 311 -11.00 13.60 8.76
N ALA A 312 -10.46 13.13 9.90
CA ALA A 312 -9.17 12.46 9.91
C ALA A 312 -9.17 11.17 9.07
N SER A 313 -10.23 10.37 9.14
CA SER A 313 -10.38 9.14 8.34
C SER A 313 -10.59 9.41 6.84
N GLN A 314 -10.90 10.64 6.45
CA GLN A 314 -11.06 11.04 5.05
C GLN A 314 -9.73 11.36 4.37
N HIS A 315 -8.62 11.44 5.11
CA HIS A 315 -7.29 11.77 4.58
C HIS A 315 -6.36 10.56 4.64
N ARG A 316 -5.32 10.53 3.78
CA ARG A 316 -4.27 9.53 3.96
C ARG A 316 -3.50 9.89 5.24
N ALA A 317 -2.97 8.88 5.94
CA ALA A 317 -2.17 9.12 7.15
C ALA A 317 -0.98 10.04 6.87
N GLY A 318 -0.36 9.90 5.69
CA GLY A 318 0.69 10.77 5.20
C GLY A 318 0.29 12.22 4.91
N ASP A 319 -0.97 12.47 4.55
CA ASP A 319 -1.51 13.84 4.39
C ASP A 319 -1.68 14.51 5.75
N LEU A 320 -2.20 13.76 6.74
CA LEU A 320 -2.30 14.23 8.13
C LEU A 320 -0.93 14.55 8.70
N PHE A 321 0.07 13.71 8.43
CA PHE A 321 1.46 13.98 8.81
C PHE A 321 1.96 15.30 8.23
N TRP A 322 1.73 15.55 6.94
CA TRP A 322 2.14 16.81 6.31
C TRP A 322 1.53 18.02 7.01
N VAL A 323 0.21 17.98 7.23
CA VAL A 323 -0.57 19.05 7.82
C VAL A 323 -0.13 19.34 9.26
N ILE A 324 0.13 18.31 10.07
CA ILE A 324 0.63 18.49 11.44
C ILE A 324 2.06 19.02 11.43
N ALA A 325 2.93 18.45 10.60
CA ALA A 325 4.33 18.84 10.54
C ALA A 325 4.52 20.30 10.07
N HIS A 326 3.77 20.74 9.05
CA HIS A 326 3.98 22.03 8.38
C HIS A 326 2.89 23.08 8.67
N GLY A 327 1.83 22.71 9.38
CA GLY A 327 0.68 23.57 9.61
C GLY A 327 -0.15 23.78 8.35
N VAL A 328 -1.15 24.67 8.43
CA VAL A 328 -2.00 25.02 7.28
C VAL A 328 -1.83 26.51 6.97
N PRO A 329 -1.18 26.85 5.83
CA PRO A 329 -0.98 28.24 5.43
C PRO A 329 -2.29 29.03 5.38
N GLY A 330 -2.25 30.28 5.87
CA GLY A 330 -3.44 31.15 5.93
C GLY A 330 -4.45 30.80 7.01
N THR A 331 -4.09 29.92 7.96
CA THR A 331 -4.90 29.61 9.14
C THR A 331 -4.08 29.79 10.42
N SER A 332 -4.73 29.65 11.58
CA SER A 332 -4.08 29.68 12.89
C SER A 332 -3.43 28.35 13.28
N MET A 333 -3.43 27.32 12.41
CA MET A 333 -2.79 26.03 12.69
C MET A 333 -1.27 26.12 12.42
N PRO A 334 -0.41 26.09 13.46
CA PRO A 334 1.03 26.22 13.30
C PRO A 334 1.67 24.91 12.80
N ALA A 335 2.93 25.01 12.38
CA ALA A 335 3.78 23.86 12.12
C ALA A 335 4.27 23.25 13.44
N PHE A 336 4.13 21.93 13.60
CA PHE A 336 4.59 21.21 14.80
C PHE A 336 5.92 20.47 14.62
N ALA A 337 6.48 20.39 13.40
CA ALA A 337 7.79 19.78 13.19
C ALA A 337 8.92 20.37 14.05
N PRO A 338 8.92 21.67 14.43
CA PRO A 338 9.93 22.21 15.33
C PRO A 338 9.80 21.73 16.80
N GLN A 339 8.62 21.26 17.22
CA GLN A 339 8.34 20.86 18.61
C GLN A 339 8.13 19.35 18.79
N LEU A 340 7.74 18.64 17.72
CA LEU A 340 7.44 17.22 17.72
C LEU A 340 8.30 16.50 16.70
N SER A 341 8.93 15.40 17.11
CA SER A 341 9.61 14.47 16.20
C SER A 341 8.61 13.75 15.28
N ALA A 342 9.10 13.19 14.18
CA ALA A 342 8.25 12.48 13.22
C ALA A 342 7.48 11.32 13.88
N SER A 343 8.12 10.55 14.77
CA SER A 343 7.44 9.47 15.51
C SER A 343 6.32 9.99 16.39
N GLU A 344 6.49 11.15 17.01
CA GLU A 344 5.48 11.75 17.88
C GLU A 344 4.28 12.28 17.09
N ILE A 345 4.51 12.83 15.90
CA ILE A 345 3.43 13.20 14.98
C ILE A 345 2.65 11.95 14.56
N TRP A 346 3.33 10.85 14.24
CA TRP A 346 2.67 9.58 13.93
C TRP A 346 1.86 9.03 15.12
N GLU A 347 2.36 9.12 16.35
CA GLU A 347 1.59 8.76 17.55
C GLU A 347 0.30 9.59 17.69
N VAL A 348 0.36 10.92 17.44
CA VAL A 348 -0.84 11.77 17.40
C VAL A 348 -1.82 11.28 16.33
N ILE A 349 -1.34 10.91 15.14
CA ILE A 349 -2.19 10.36 14.07
C ILE A 349 -2.82 9.03 14.49
N GLN A 350 -2.08 8.14 15.16
CA GLN A 350 -2.65 6.90 15.70
C GLN A 350 -3.77 7.20 16.72
N PHE A 351 -3.61 8.21 17.56
CA PHE A 351 -4.67 8.69 18.45
C PHE A 351 -5.88 9.26 17.68
N LEU A 352 -5.66 10.05 16.61
CA LEU A 352 -6.74 10.57 15.78
C LEU A 352 -7.54 9.45 15.10
N PHE A 353 -6.87 8.42 14.61
CA PHE A 353 -7.55 7.23 14.08
C PHE A 353 -8.33 6.50 15.18
N ALA A 354 -7.76 6.34 16.38
CA ALA A 354 -8.49 5.77 17.50
C ALA A 354 -9.75 6.59 17.82
N GLN A 355 -9.67 7.92 17.82
CA GLN A 355 -10.81 8.81 18.05
C GLN A 355 -11.89 8.72 16.97
N ALA A 356 -11.50 8.54 15.69
CA ALA A 356 -12.47 8.34 14.61
C ALA A 356 -13.26 7.02 14.79
N GLU A 357 -12.59 5.97 15.27
CA GLU A 357 -13.20 4.67 15.56
C GLU A 357 -14.09 4.66 16.82
N VAL A 358 -13.92 5.63 17.73
CA VAL A 358 -14.67 5.69 18.99
C VAL A 358 -16.19 5.79 18.76
N ALA A 359 -16.64 6.53 17.75
CA ALA A 359 -18.08 6.66 17.47
C ALA A 359 -18.71 5.29 17.14
N ASP A 360 -18.06 4.53 16.25
CA ASP A 360 -18.50 3.19 15.87
C ASP A 360 -18.35 2.18 17.01
N ALA A 361 -17.25 2.25 17.77
CA ALA A 361 -17.05 1.42 18.96
C ALA A 361 -18.12 1.65 20.03
N ARG A 362 -18.57 2.90 20.23
CA ARG A 362 -19.63 3.25 21.17
C ARG A 362 -21.00 2.75 20.73
N ALA A 363 -21.21 2.55 19.43
CA ALA A 363 -22.41 1.96 18.87
C ALA A 363 -22.46 0.41 19.00
N LEU A 364 -21.35 -0.23 19.43
CA LEU A 364 -21.32 -1.67 19.67
C LEU A 364 -22.27 -2.07 20.81
N THR A 365 -23.04 -3.12 20.54
CA THR A 365 -23.99 -3.77 21.45
C THR A 365 -23.48 -5.18 21.83
N SER A 366 -24.26 -5.92 22.62
CA SER A 366 -23.99 -7.33 22.96
C SER A 366 -24.12 -8.29 21.77
N ARG A 367 -24.57 -7.81 20.62
CA ARG A 367 -24.78 -8.63 19.41
C ARG A 367 -23.82 -8.22 18.32
N VAL A 368 -23.28 -9.21 17.62
CA VAL A 368 -22.45 -9.01 16.44
C VAL A 368 -23.32 -8.38 15.36
N GLN A 369 -22.99 -7.14 15.00
CA GLN A 369 -23.69 -6.39 13.96
C GLN A 369 -23.07 -6.67 12.58
N PRO A 370 -23.80 -6.44 11.47
CA PRO A 370 -23.24 -6.47 10.12
C PRO A 370 -21.99 -5.60 10.02
N TRP A 371 -21.04 -6.03 9.18
CA TRP A 371 -19.65 -5.53 9.10
C TRP A 371 -19.46 -4.04 9.40
N ARG A 372 -18.90 -3.74 10.59
CA ARG A 372 -18.36 -2.44 11.00
C ARG A 372 -16.93 -2.65 11.49
N PRO A 373 -15.91 -2.21 10.73
CA PRO A 373 -14.52 -2.59 11.00
C PRO A 373 -13.90 -1.71 12.09
N VAL A 374 -14.26 -1.92 13.36
CA VAL A 374 -13.60 -1.22 14.48
C VAL A 374 -12.32 -1.94 14.86
N VAL A 375 -11.16 -1.38 14.57
CA VAL A 375 -9.87 -2.05 14.82
C VAL A 375 -9.55 -2.10 16.31
N ALA A 376 -9.26 -3.28 16.85
CA ALA A 376 -8.79 -3.43 18.22
C ALA A 376 -7.32 -2.99 18.34
N PRO A 377 -6.98 -1.99 19.20
CA PRO A 377 -5.60 -1.60 19.43
C PRO A 377 -4.73 -2.76 19.92
N ASP A 378 -3.56 -2.94 19.29
CA ASP A 378 -2.64 -4.02 19.65
C ASP A 378 -1.92 -3.71 20.98
N PHE A 379 -1.62 -4.75 21.76
CA PHE A 379 -0.85 -4.67 22.99
C PHE A 379 -0.21 -6.03 23.31
N THR A 380 0.82 -5.99 24.15
CA THR A 380 1.52 -7.19 24.63
C THR A 380 1.01 -7.60 26.01
N PHE A 381 0.96 -8.90 26.26
CA PHE A 381 0.49 -9.47 27.53
C PHE A 381 1.20 -10.78 27.87
N GLU A 382 1.17 -11.14 29.14
CA GLU A 382 1.66 -12.42 29.68
C GLU A 382 0.56 -13.07 30.54
N ILE A 383 0.35 -14.37 30.37
CA ILE A 383 -0.58 -15.19 31.17
C ILE A 383 0.20 -16.42 31.64
N ASP A 384 0.03 -16.85 32.90
CA ASP A 384 0.65 -18.06 33.46
C ASP A 384 2.18 -18.16 33.32
N ALA A 385 2.89 -17.02 33.38
CA ALA A 385 4.35 -16.95 33.18
C ALA A 385 4.84 -17.57 31.85
N GLN A 386 3.96 -17.63 30.84
CA GLN A 386 4.29 -18.00 29.46
C GLN A 386 5.06 -16.87 28.76
N PRO A 387 5.74 -17.17 27.63
CA PRO A 387 6.38 -16.14 26.82
C PRO A 387 5.41 -15.01 26.46
N GLN A 388 5.92 -13.77 26.42
CA GLN A 388 5.12 -12.61 26.06
C GLN A 388 4.43 -12.79 24.71
N GLU A 389 3.12 -12.54 24.68
CA GLU A 389 2.29 -12.59 23.49
C GLU A 389 1.77 -11.19 23.13
N SER A 390 1.15 -11.07 21.96
CA SER A 390 0.44 -9.86 21.55
C SER A 390 -0.97 -10.18 21.08
N LEU A 391 -1.89 -9.22 21.20
CA LEU A 391 -3.24 -9.35 20.68
C LEU A 391 -3.21 -9.59 19.17
N ARG A 392 -2.34 -8.89 18.44
CA ARG A 392 -2.09 -9.13 17.00
C ARG A 392 -1.63 -10.57 16.74
N GLY A 393 -0.77 -11.13 17.59
CA GLY A 393 -0.30 -12.52 17.47
C GLY A 393 -1.41 -13.57 17.58
N GLN A 394 -2.59 -13.20 18.11
CA GLN A 394 -3.77 -14.08 18.18
C GLN A 394 -4.56 -14.12 16.86
N ARG A 395 -4.32 -13.18 15.94
CA ARG A 395 -5.06 -13.08 14.68
C ARG A 395 -4.87 -14.36 13.84
N GLY A 396 -5.95 -14.78 13.18
CA GLY A 396 -6.04 -16.02 12.41
C GLY A 396 -6.14 -17.28 13.27
N ARG A 397 -5.88 -17.21 14.59
CA ARG A 397 -5.89 -18.36 15.49
C ARG A 397 -7.13 -18.38 16.37
N PHE A 398 -7.41 -17.29 17.07
CA PHE A 398 -8.44 -17.26 18.11
C PHE A 398 -9.40 -16.09 17.95
N VAL A 399 -10.66 -16.31 18.30
CA VAL A 399 -11.56 -15.22 18.71
C VAL A 399 -11.12 -14.80 20.11
N THR A 400 -11.02 -13.51 20.39
CA THR A 400 -10.55 -13.03 21.70
C THR A 400 -11.69 -12.41 22.50
N LEU A 401 -11.93 -12.92 23.71
CA LEU A 401 -12.77 -12.27 24.70
C LEU A 401 -11.88 -11.44 25.63
N LEU A 402 -11.85 -10.14 25.41
CA LEU A 402 -11.05 -9.19 26.19
C LEU A 402 -11.90 -8.62 27.33
N VAL A 403 -11.51 -8.88 28.57
CA VAL A 403 -12.26 -8.54 29.78
C VAL A 403 -11.51 -7.50 30.60
N PHE A 404 -12.03 -6.28 30.67
CA PHE A 404 -11.55 -5.26 31.60
C PHE A 404 -12.31 -5.35 32.92
N TYR A 405 -11.59 -5.50 34.03
CA TYR A 405 -12.19 -5.73 35.33
C TYR A 405 -11.68 -4.78 36.40
N THR A 406 -12.55 -4.47 37.36
CA THR A 406 -12.24 -3.72 38.59
C THR A 406 -12.67 -4.56 39.78
N LEU A 407 -11.76 -4.80 40.74
CA LEU A 407 -12.07 -5.53 41.97
C LEU A 407 -12.49 -4.58 43.10
N PRO A 408 -13.47 -4.96 43.95
CA PRO A 408 -14.14 -6.27 44.00
C PRO A 408 -15.32 -6.43 43.01
N ASP A 409 -15.78 -5.35 42.38
CA ASP A 409 -17.03 -5.29 41.61
C ASP A 409 -17.16 -6.39 40.53
N SER A 410 -16.07 -6.70 39.83
CA SER A 410 -16.04 -7.66 38.74
C SER A 410 -15.94 -9.12 39.19
N LEU A 411 -15.74 -9.39 40.48
CA LEU A 411 -15.48 -10.72 41.00
C LEU A 411 -16.58 -11.75 40.68
N PRO A 412 -17.89 -11.42 40.79
CA PRO A 412 -18.96 -12.36 40.42
C PRO A 412 -18.86 -12.81 38.96
N ARG A 413 -18.56 -11.87 38.04
CA ARG A 413 -18.43 -12.18 36.61
C ARG A 413 -17.18 -12.99 36.29
N LEU A 414 -16.05 -12.65 36.90
CA LEU A 414 -14.80 -13.42 36.75
C LEU A 414 -14.98 -14.88 37.21
N ARG A 415 -15.68 -15.09 38.34
CA ARG A 415 -16.03 -16.44 38.82
C ARG A 415 -16.96 -17.20 37.89
N ALA A 416 -17.86 -16.51 37.20
CA ALA A 416 -18.77 -17.12 36.21
C ALA A 416 -18.06 -17.50 34.89
N LEU A 417 -16.97 -16.82 34.53
CA LEU A 417 -16.17 -17.15 33.34
C LEU A 417 -15.22 -18.34 33.58
N ALA A 418 -14.72 -18.49 34.80
CA ALA A 418 -13.79 -19.55 35.18
C ALA A 418 -14.25 -20.99 34.84
N PRO A 419 -15.50 -21.44 35.10
CA PRO A 419 -15.95 -22.78 34.73
C PRO A 419 -16.12 -22.98 33.21
N GLU A 420 -16.33 -21.92 32.45
CA GLU A 420 -16.56 -21.94 31.00
C GLU A 420 -15.26 -21.98 30.18
N GLU A 421 -14.10 -21.91 30.82
CA GLU A 421 -12.78 -21.85 30.17
C GLU A 421 -12.56 -22.98 29.14
N ARG A 422 -12.98 -24.20 29.48
CA ARG A 422 -12.88 -25.35 28.58
C ARG A 422 -13.77 -25.19 27.34
N ASN A 423 -14.98 -24.69 27.52
CA ASN A 423 -15.91 -24.45 26.41
C ASN A 423 -15.36 -23.36 25.48
N PHE A 424 -14.78 -22.29 26.05
CA PHE A 424 -14.08 -21.27 25.25
C PHE A 424 -12.91 -21.88 24.46
N ALA A 425 -12.09 -22.73 25.08
CA ALA A 425 -10.97 -23.38 24.40
C ALA A 425 -11.44 -24.30 23.26
N GLU A 426 -12.51 -25.07 23.46
CA GLU A 426 -13.12 -25.93 22.43
C GLU A 426 -13.65 -25.12 21.24
N ASP A 427 -14.18 -23.92 21.48
CA ASP A 427 -14.64 -22.98 20.44
C ASP A 427 -13.52 -22.11 19.83
N ASN A 428 -12.25 -22.35 20.17
CA ASN A 428 -11.09 -21.54 19.79
C ASN A 428 -11.21 -20.06 20.21
N VAL A 429 -11.74 -19.84 21.41
CA VAL A 429 -11.84 -18.53 22.05
C VAL A 429 -10.76 -18.41 23.12
N ARG A 430 -10.04 -17.28 23.09
CA ARG A 430 -9.07 -16.94 24.10
C ARG A 430 -9.59 -15.84 25.00
N VAL A 431 -9.65 -16.08 26.30
CA VAL A 431 -10.07 -15.09 27.31
C VAL A 431 -8.84 -14.37 27.84
N ILE A 432 -8.86 -13.05 27.82
CA ILE A 432 -7.78 -12.19 28.32
C ILE A 432 -8.39 -11.19 29.29
N ALA A 433 -8.12 -11.36 30.58
CA ALA A 433 -8.60 -10.48 31.64
C ALA A 433 -7.52 -9.46 32.03
N VAL A 434 -7.82 -8.18 31.84
CA VAL A 434 -6.93 -7.04 32.09
C VAL A 434 -7.49 -6.17 33.23
N PRO A 435 -6.70 -5.87 34.28
CA PRO A 435 -7.16 -5.00 35.34
C PRO A 435 -7.33 -3.56 34.84
N THR A 436 -8.40 -2.89 35.27
CA THR A 436 -8.51 -1.43 35.10
C THR A 436 -7.58 -0.70 36.08
N VAL A 437 -7.29 0.57 35.80
CA VAL A 437 -6.48 1.44 36.67
C VAL A 437 -7.07 1.59 38.09
N ARG A 438 -8.37 1.35 38.26
CA ARG A 438 -9.07 1.43 39.56
C ARG A 438 -8.92 0.16 40.41
N SER A 439 -8.32 -0.90 39.87
CA SER A 439 -8.19 -2.18 40.58
C SER A 439 -7.14 -2.13 41.68
N SER A 440 -7.47 -2.57 42.89
CA SER A 440 -6.49 -2.72 43.98
C SER A 440 -5.53 -3.89 43.70
N PRO A 441 -4.20 -3.69 43.77
CA PRO A 441 -3.21 -4.77 43.63
C PRO A 441 -3.33 -5.87 44.70
N SER A 442 -3.81 -5.54 45.92
CA SER A 442 -3.92 -6.52 47.01
C SER A 442 -5.10 -7.49 46.82
N ALA A 443 -6.20 -7.04 46.22
CA ALA A 443 -7.38 -7.85 45.97
C ALA A 443 -7.16 -8.89 44.85
N ALA A 444 -6.32 -8.57 43.86
CA ALA A 444 -5.97 -9.49 42.78
C ALA A 444 -5.13 -10.68 43.26
N ALA A 445 -4.32 -10.49 44.31
CA ALA A 445 -3.49 -11.54 44.90
C ALA A 445 -4.30 -12.53 45.76
N GLU A 446 -5.39 -12.09 46.40
CA GLU A 446 -6.20 -12.94 47.29
C GLU A 446 -7.35 -13.68 46.59
N SER A 447 -7.91 -13.17 45.48
CA SER A 447 -9.14 -13.73 44.90
C SER A 447 -8.95 -14.76 43.78
N VAL A 448 -7.71 -15.05 43.35
CA VAL A 448 -7.38 -15.80 42.12
C VAL A 448 -6.41 -16.97 42.39
N ASN A 449 -6.57 -17.67 43.51
CA ASN A 449 -5.59 -18.69 43.88
C ASN A 449 -5.77 -20.05 43.17
N ASP A 450 -6.78 -20.21 42.29
CA ASP A 450 -7.09 -21.52 41.71
C ASP A 450 -7.13 -21.59 40.17
N ARG A 451 -7.17 -20.46 39.43
CA ARG A 451 -7.20 -20.43 37.94
C ARG A 451 -6.57 -19.16 37.35
N LYS A 452 -5.24 -19.15 37.19
CA LYS A 452 -4.45 -18.02 36.67
C LYS A 452 -4.51 -17.84 35.14
N SER A 453 -5.11 -18.79 34.44
CA SER A 453 -5.07 -18.98 32.98
C SER A 453 -5.78 -17.95 32.11
N ILE A 454 -6.51 -17.01 32.72
CA ILE A 454 -7.14 -15.89 32.00
C ILE A 454 -6.57 -14.52 32.38
N PHE A 455 -5.78 -14.42 33.46
CA PHE A 455 -5.35 -13.13 34.00
C PHE A 455 -4.07 -12.65 33.34
N ALA A 456 -4.17 -11.52 32.64
CA ALA A 456 -3.10 -10.97 31.85
C ALA A 456 -2.31 -9.91 32.62
N ILE A 457 -1.00 -10.09 32.70
CA ILE A 457 -0.06 -9.05 33.10
C ILE A 457 0.17 -8.16 31.87
N THR A 458 -0.14 -6.87 32.02
CA THR A 458 -0.08 -5.89 30.93
C THR A 458 0.49 -4.57 31.43
N ARG A 459 0.81 -3.68 30.48
CA ARG A 459 1.16 -2.29 30.79
C ARG A 459 -0.10 -1.48 31.15
N PRO A 460 0.01 -0.44 32.00
CA PRO A 460 -1.16 0.37 32.39
C PRO A 460 -1.86 1.09 31.24
N ASP A 461 -1.15 1.34 30.14
CA ASP A 461 -1.67 2.00 28.93
C ASP A 461 -2.79 1.21 28.24
N VAL A 462 -2.86 -0.11 28.42
CA VAL A 462 -3.89 -0.97 27.82
C VAL A 462 -5.27 -0.57 28.32
N ALA A 463 -5.47 -0.51 29.64
CA ALA A 463 -6.74 -0.11 30.22
C ALA A 463 -7.11 1.34 29.88
N VAL A 464 -6.12 2.24 29.82
CA VAL A 464 -6.32 3.65 29.47
C VAL A 464 -6.79 3.80 28.01
N ALA A 465 -6.16 3.12 27.07
CA ALA A 465 -6.54 3.18 25.65
C ALA A 465 -7.95 2.60 25.43
N TYR A 466 -8.23 1.41 25.96
CA TYR A 466 -9.53 0.75 25.79
C TYR A 466 -10.69 1.45 26.50
N ALA A 467 -10.42 2.27 27.52
CA ALA A 467 -11.43 3.10 28.16
C ALA A 467 -12.11 4.07 27.18
N MET A 468 -11.44 4.48 26.10
CA MET A 468 -12.03 5.32 25.04
C MET A 468 -13.18 4.60 24.30
N PHE A 469 -13.01 3.30 24.06
CA PHE A 469 -13.94 2.41 23.35
C PHE A 469 -15.06 1.88 24.28
N ALA A 470 -14.85 1.95 25.59
CA ALA A 470 -15.76 1.43 26.62
C ALA A 470 -16.97 2.34 26.94
N ARG A 471 -16.95 3.63 26.57
CA ARG A 471 -17.97 4.60 27.01
C ARG A 471 -19.35 4.33 26.40
N ARG A 472 -20.41 4.66 27.15
CA ARG A 472 -21.82 4.43 26.77
C ARG A 472 -22.46 5.61 26.01
N SER A 473 -22.06 6.85 26.34
CA SER A 473 -22.51 8.09 25.69
C SER A 473 -21.39 9.15 25.69
N ILE A 474 -21.54 10.18 24.86
CA ILE A 474 -20.73 11.40 24.83
C ILE A 474 -21.02 12.30 26.04
N GLU A 475 -22.24 12.23 26.58
CA GLU A 475 -22.77 13.13 27.62
C GLU A 475 -22.69 12.58 29.04
N SER A 476 -22.45 11.27 29.19
CA SER A 476 -22.32 10.65 30.52
C SER A 476 -20.98 11.08 31.14
N GLY A 477 -21.05 11.75 32.29
CA GLY A 477 -19.90 12.18 33.08
C GLY A 477 -18.86 11.07 33.31
N ASP A 478 -17.62 11.52 33.42
CA ASP A 478 -16.28 10.90 33.31
C ASP A 478 -15.95 9.48 33.84
N ASP A 479 -16.90 8.64 34.25
CA ASP A 479 -16.54 7.33 34.82
C ASP A 479 -16.50 6.19 33.79
N ALA A 480 -15.29 5.67 33.56
CA ALA A 480 -15.09 4.41 32.86
C ALA A 480 -15.80 3.27 33.61
N PRO A 481 -16.48 2.34 32.93
CA PRO A 481 -17.24 1.30 33.60
C PRO A 481 -16.32 0.41 34.45
N ALA A 482 -16.80 -0.02 35.62
CA ALA A 482 -16.07 -0.95 36.48
C ALA A 482 -15.77 -2.30 35.80
N HIS A 483 -16.56 -2.69 34.80
CA HIS A 483 -16.40 -3.93 34.06
C HIS A 483 -16.82 -3.77 32.60
N VAL A 484 -16.01 -4.25 31.66
CA VAL A 484 -16.30 -4.22 30.21
C VAL A 484 -15.75 -5.48 29.55
N GLU A 485 -16.53 -6.08 28.66
CA GLU A 485 -16.08 -7.19 27.82
C GLU A 485 -16.17 -6.80 26.35
N PHE A 486 -15.12 -7.05 25.59
CA PHE A 486 -15.10 -6.90 24.14
C PHE A 486 -14.90 -8.27 23.49
N LEU A 487 -15.71 -8.57 22.47
CA LEU A 487 -15.51 -9.72 21.60
C LEU A 487 -14.78 -9.25 20.34
N ILE A 488 -13.59 -9.82 20.12
CA ILE A 488 -12.71 -9.51 19.00
C ILE A 488 -12.67 -10.72 18.08
N ASP A 489 -12.92 -10.53 16.79
CA ASP A 489 -12.85 -11.63 15.82
C ASP A 489 -11.41 -12.07 15.51
N ARG A 490 -11.27 -13.14 14.72
CA ARG A 490 -9.97 -13.68 14.31
C ARG A 490 -9.14 -12.70 13.49
N GLN A 491 -9.75 -11.66 12.92
CA GLN A 491 -9.06 -10.65 12.12
C GLN A 491 -8.52 -9.52 13.00
N GLY A 492 -9.09 -9.32 14.19
CA GLY A 492 -8.70 -8.28 15.12
C GLY A 492 -9.63 -7.06 15.13
N TYR A 493 -10.90 -7.23 14.75
CA TYR A 493 -11.92 -6.19 14.86
C TYR A 493 -12.80 -6.41 16.11
N LEU A 494 -13.19 -5.32 16.78
CA LEU A 494 -14.19 -5.32 17.84
C LEU A 494 -15.57 -5.55 17.23
N ARG A 495 -16.26 -6.62 17.65
CA ARG A 495 -17.53 -7.07 17.04
C ARG A 495 -18.72 -6.99 17.97
N ALA A 496 -18.50 -7.12 19.27
CA ALA A 496 -19.53 -6.96 20.29
C ALA A 496 -18.92 -6.42 21.58
N ARG A 497 -19.76 -5.82 22.42
CA ARG A 497 -19.36 -5.23 23.69
C ARG A 497 -20.45 -5.40 24.75
N TRP A 498 -20.03 -5.75 25.96
CA TRP A 498 -20.88 -5.75 27.15
C TRP A 498 -20.31 -4.80 28.20
N ILE A 499 -21.17 -4.04 28.86
CA ILE A 499 -20.80 -3.07 29.89
C ILE A 499 -21.47 -3.44 31.21
N GLY A 500 -20.70 -3.37 32.30
CA GLY A 500 -21.13 -3.65 33.65
C GLY A 500 -21.08 -5.14 34.00
N VAL A 501 -21.30 -5.41 35.29
CA VAL A 501 -21.49 -6.76 35.86
C VAL A 501 -23.00 -6.96 35.92
N ARG A 502 -23.53 -7.99 35.25
CA ARG A 502 -24.95 -8.34 35.37
C ARG A 502 -25.11 -9.48 36.36
N ASP A 503 -26.26 -9.56 37.02
CA ASP A 503 -26.56 -10.55 38.06
C ASP A 503 -26.45 -12.00 37.53
N ALA A 504 -26.20 -12.94 38.43
CA ALA A 504 -25.98 -14.36 38.13
C ALA A 504 -27.17 -15.07 37.42
N ALA A 505 -28.36 -14.44 37.43
CA ALA A 505 -29.55 -14.94 36.74
C ALA A 505 -29.63 -14.55 35.25
N ASP A 506 -28.64 -13.82 34.71
CA ASP A 506 -28.67 -13.33 33.34
C ASP A 506 -28.03 -14.32 32.34
N ASN A 507 -28.70 -14.53 31.20
CA ASN A 507 -28.30 -15.41 30.10
C ASN A 507 -27.09 -14.88 29.29
N ARG A 508 -26.24 -14.02 29.87
CA ARG A 508 -25.11 -13.38 29.18
C ARG A 508 -24.12 -14.38 28.61
N ALA A 509 -23.81 -15.45 29.34
CA ALA A 509 -22.93 -16.50 28.83
C ALA A 509 -23.53 -17.16 27.56
N VAL A 510 -24.83 -17.49 27.61
CA VAL A 510 -25.56 -18.06 26.48
C VAL A 510 -25.60 -17.11 25.29
N GLU A 511 -25.90 -15.83 25.51
CA GLU A 511 -25.89 -14.81 24.45
C GLU A 511 -24.50 -14.69 23.81
N MET A 512 -23.44 -14.70 24.63
CA MET A 512 -22.07 -14.57 24.19
C MET A 512 -21.60 -15.78 23.38
N PHE A 513 -21.88 -17.01 23.82
CA PHE A 513 -21.57 -18.21 23.04
C PHE A 513 -22.31 -18.23 21.70
N ALA A 514 -23.56 -17.77 21.64
CA ALA A 514 -24.27 -17.61 20.37
C ALA A 514 -23.58 -16.60 19.43
N GLN A 515 -23.00 -15.52 19.97
CA GLN A 515 -22.22 -14.57 19.17
C GLN A 515 -20.88 -15.15 18.69
N ILE A 516 -20.20 -15.94 19.54
CA ILE A 516 -18.96 -16.65 19.19
C ILE A 516 -19.23 -17.64 18.06
N GLU A 517 -20.29 -18.43 18.17
CA GLU A 517 -20.70 -19.38 17.13
C GLU A 517 -20.99 -18.67 15.80
N PHE A 518 -21.64 -17.50 15.86
CA PHE A 518 -21.86 -16.67 14.68
C PHE A 518 -20.54 -16.23 14.03
N LEU A 519 -19.57 -15.71 14.80
CA LEU A 519 -18.25 -15.33 14.28
C LEU A 519 -17.46 -16.52 13.74
N ASN A 520 -17.62 -17.71 14.33
CA ASN A 520 -16.97 -18.93 13.88
C ASN A 520 -17.51 -19.41 12.53
N ARG A 521 -18.76 -19.07 12.18
CA ARG A 521 -19.38 -19.39 10.88
C ARG A 521 -19.15 -18.32 9.82
N GLU A 522 -18.82 -17.10 10.22
CA GLU A 522 -18.54 -16.01 9.29
C GLU A 522 -17.24 -16.29 8.53
N PRO A 523 -17.22 -16.22 7.18
CA PRO A 523 -15.99 -16.40 6.42
C PRO A 523 -14.97 -15.32 6.83
N PRO A 524 -13.69 -15.70 7.02
CA PRO A 524 -12.69 -14.77 7.51
C PRO A 524 -12.52 -13.59 6.56
N GLY A 525 -12.78 -12.38 7.07
CA GLY A 525 -12.50 -11.13 6.36
C GLY A 525 -11.00 -10.83 6.24
N ALA A 526 -10.66 -9.75 5.55
CA ALA A 526 -9.27 -9.27 5.51
C ALA A 526 -8.85 -8.67 6.87
N PRO A 527 -7.67 -9.01 7.41
CA PRO A 527 -7.17 -8.41 8.64
C PRO A 527 -6.94 -6.91 8.47
N PRO A 528 -6.99 -6.11 9.56
CA PRO A 528 -6.64 -4.69 9.53
C PRO A 528 -5.25 -4.50 8.94
N ALA A 529 -5.11 -3.51 8.06
CA ALA A 529 -3.82 -3.16 7.45
C ALA A 529 -2.78 -2.84 8.55
N GLU A 530 -1.56 -3.34 8.39
CA GLU A 530 -0.49 -3.18 9.40
C GLU A 530 -0.03 -1.74 9.61
N SER A 531 -0.22 -0.94 8.57
CA SER A 531 -0.10 0.51 8.55
C SER A 531 -1.39 1.04 7.95
N HIS A 532 -2.02 2.06 8.52
CA HIS A 532 -3.19 2.69 7.91
C HIS A 532 -2.82 3.20 6.50
N ARG A 533 -3.17 2.41 5.48
CA ARG A 533 -3.09 2.77 4.07
C ARG A 533 -4.52 2.87 3.58
N HIS A 534 -4.97 4.10 3.33
CA HIS A 534 -6.25 4.38 2.69
C HIS A 534 -6.13 4.37 1.17
#